data_AF-A0A0A2V6I0-F1
#
_entry.id   AF-A0A0A2V6I0-F1
#
_cell.length_a   1.000
_cell.length_b   1.000
_cell.length_c   1.000
_cell.angle_alpha   90.00
_cell.angle_beta   90.00
_cell.angle_gamma   90.00
#
_symmetry.space_group_name_H-M   'P 1'
#
loop_
_entity.id
_entity.type
_entity.pdbx_description
1 polymer ?
#
loop_
_entity_poly.entity_id
_entity_poly.type
_entity_poly.pdbx_seq_one_letter_code
_entity_poly.pdbx_strand_id
1 'polypeptide(L)'
;MSIDEGWTRVKRKSRQNPSKKTYTAEAHHLPETFTPRTHGLLRPPESLRADHDKIRAQWLDSPAHEALIRLVDSHAQSLHIDKAVCLGIGTFDPEDGGREAKRAAYVQLCALSTLTSQLVSSPWGKNLFVSCSLSSRPTNIATEKYSKHSIECIFQEPIFTDSDKSFLTSLGHRVVSSPAAYSLIDNATLLLAVHLYRPIYAAALQLNLPAIFIGTGWDVWDTVTMEHSSDLDNMKKMHSMYSRHAFPQDITSTAFSSTSIYFMPPQDKSVVIQHTSQESTTEEDDGHRRQQ
;
A
#
# COMPACT_ATOMS: atom_id res chain seq x y z
N MET A 1 -37.24 -30.75 -12.21
CA MET A 1 -36.93 -29.98 -13.43
C MET A 1 -36.85 -28.52 -13.01
N SER A 2 -35.63 -28.03 -12.83
CA SER A 2 -35.34 -26.73 -12.21
C SER A 2 -35.22 -25.67 -13.30
N ILE A 3 -36.06 -24.63 -13.19
CA ILE A 3 -35.97 -23.39 -13.94
C ILE A 3 -35.03 -22.50 -13.15
N ASP A 4 -33.86 -22.19 -13.71
CA ASP A 4 -32.95 -21.17 -13.18
C ASP A 4 -32.30 -20.45 -14.37
N GLU A 5 -33.04 -19.49 -14.93
CA GLU A 5 -32.52 -18.51 -15.90
C GLU A 5 -32.42 -17.16 -15.17
N GLY A 6 -31.24 -16.89 -14.63
CA GLY A 6 -31.01 -15.76 -13.73
C GLY A 6 -29.70 -15.02 -13.91
N TRP A 7 -29.12 -14.94 -15.12
CA TRP A 7 -28.06 -13.95 -15.39
C TRP A 7 -28.20 -13.32 -16.79
N THR A 8 -28.50 -12.02 -16.78
CA THR A 8 -28.65 -11.20 -17.99
C THR A 8 -27.29 -10.93 -18.63
N ARG A 9 -27.08 -11.52 -19.80
CA ARG A 9 -25.92 -11.30 -20.69
C ARG A 9 -25.99 -9.90 -21.31
N VAL A 10 -25.16 -8.96 -20.86
CA VAL A 10 -25.08 -7.63 -21.48
C VAL A 10 -24.17 -7.68 -22.73
N LYS A 11 -24.79 -7.68 -23.92
CA LYS A 11 -24.09 -7.37 -25.17
C LYS A 11 -23.89 -5.86 -25.26
N ARG A 12 -22.65 -5.41 -25.54
CA ARG A 12 -22.36 -4.00 -25.86
C ARG A 12 -23.19 -3.56 -27.07
N LYS A 13 -24.00 -2.53 -26.90
CA LYS A 13 -24.62 -1.78 -28.00
C LYS A 13 -24.10 -0.34 -28.00
N SER A 14 -23.82 0.11 -29.22
CA SER A 14 -23.32 1.40 -29.66
C SER A 14 -24.00 2.61 -28.99
N ARG A 15 -23.23 3.72 -28.93
CA ARG A 15 -23.60 5.07 -28.48
C ARG A 15 -25.01 5.48 -28.89
N GLN A 16 -25.83 5.81 -27.90
CA GLN A 16 -26.82 6.89 -27.92
C GLN A 16 -27.22 7.22 -26.47
N ASN A 17 -27.06 8.48 -26.05
CA ASN A 17 -27.77 9.06 -24.90
C ASN A 17 -29.26 9.17 -25.28
N PRO A 18 -30.28 9.11 -24.36
CA PRO A 18 -30.26 9.78 -23.05
C PRO A 18 -31.13 9.16 -21.90
N SER A 19 -31.11 9.90 -20.78
CA SER A 19 -32.13 10.09 -19.72
C SER A 19 -31.98 9.31 -18.40
N LYS A 20 -31.90 10.12 -17.33
CA LYS A 20 -31.76 9.77 -15.91
C LYS A 20 -32.89 8.84 -15.46
N LYS A 21 -32.52 7.72 -14.82
CA LYS A 21 -33.38 7.01 -13.87
C LYS A 21 -32.60 6.80 -12.58
N THR A 22 -33.16 7.34 -11.51
CA THR A 22 -32.76 7.14 -10.12
C THR A 22 -32.94 5.66 -9.79
N TYR A 23 -31.84 4.98 -9.47
CA TYR A 23 -31.88 3.65 -8.88
C TYR A 23 -31.72 3.82 -7.37
N THR A 24 -32.74 3.43 -6.62
CA THR A 24 -32.65 3.16 -5.18
C THR A 24 -31.84 1.88 -4.99
N ALA A 25 -30.67 2.00 -4.37
CA ALA A 25 -29.82 0.85 -4.05
C ALA A 25 -30.36 0.14 -2.80
N GLU A 26 -30.81 -1.10 -2.96
CA GLU A 26 -30.97 -2.02 -1.84
C GLU A 26 -29.58 -2.36 -1.28
N ALA A 27 -29.50 -2.49 0.05
CA ALA A 27 -28.27 -2.68 0.80
C ALA A 27 -27.48 -3.91 0.32
N HIS A 28 -26.36 -3.67 -0.36
CA HIS A 28 -25.41 -4.72 -0.68
C HIS A 28 -24.54 -5.01 0.55
N HIS A 29 -24.90 -6.09 1.25
CA HIS A 29 -24.03 -6.74 2.23
C HIS A 29 -22.68 -7.07 1.58
N LEU A 30 -21.57 -6.71 2.23
CA LEU A 30 -20.22 -7.12 1.79
C LEU A 30 -20.19 -8.65 1.69
N PRO A 31 -19.79 -9.24 0.56
CA PRO A 31 -19.72 -10.69 0.45
C PRO A 31 -18.69 -11.22 1.47
N GLU A 32 -19.15 -12.10 2.37
CA GLU A 32 -18.35 -12.69 3.44
C GLU A 32 -17.17 -13.54 2.94
N THR A 33 -17.12 -13.86 1.64
CA THR A 33 -16.03 -14.60 1.01
C THR A 33 -15.89 -14.20 -0.45
N PHE A 34 -14.85 -13.43 -0.77
CA PHE A 34 -14.35 -13.36 -2.13
C PHE A 34 -13.52 -14.62 -2.37
N THR A 35 -14.16 -15.69 -2.86
CA THR A 35 -13.43 -16.87 -3.31
C THR A 35 -12.63 -16.54 -4.58
N PRO A 36 -11.38 -17.00 -4.73
CA PRO A 36 -10.64 -16.86 -5.98
C PRO A 36 -11.50 -17.40 -7.14
N ARG A 37 -11.86 -16.52 -8.06
CA ARG A 37 -12.50 -16.90 -9.33
C ARG A 37 -11.38 -17.34 -10.27
N THR A 38 -10.70 -18.43 -9.92
CA THR A 38 -9.66 -19.06 -10.75
C THR A 38 -9.91 -20.56 -10.79
N HIS A 39 -10.85 -20.97 -11.63
CA HIS A 39 -11.13 -22.33 -12.04
C HIS A 39 -10.31 -22.62 -13.31
N GLY A 40 -9.11 -23.20 -13.13
CA GLY A 40 -8.22 -23.54 -14.25
C GLY A 40 -6.90 -24.16 -13.78
N LEU A 41 -6.08 -24.59 -14.74
CA LEU A 41 -4.72 -25.02 -14.45
C LEU A 41 -3.89 -23.78 -14.09
N LEU A 42 -3.68 -23.56 -12.80
CA LEU A 42 -2.89 -22.44 -12.31
C LEU A 42 -1.45 -22.53 -12.83
N ARG A 43 -0.88 -21.40 -13.26
CA ARG A 43 0.53 -21.38 -13.64
C ARG A 43 1.41 -21.59 -12.42
N PRO A 44 2.54 -22.30 -12.56
CA PRO A 44 3.43 -22.55 -11.44
C PRO A 44 4.17 -21.25 -11.03
N PRO A 45 4.55 -21.09 -9.75
CA PRO A 45 5.22 -19.89 -9.24
C PRO A 45 6.46 -19.46 -10.02
N GLU A 46 7.19 -20.39 -10.62
CA GLU A 46 8.37 -20.12 -11.45
C GLU A 46 8.01 -19.35 -12.72
N SER A 47 6.83 -19.61 -13.30
CA SER A 47 6.33 -18.84 -14.43
C SER A 47 5.96 -17.41 -14.02
N LEU A 48 5.40 -17.25 -12.82
CA LEU A 48 5.09 -15.92 -12.26
C LEU A 48 6.38 -15.13 -12.01
N ARG A 49 7.43 -15.80 -11.54
CA ARG A 49 8.76 -15.22 -11.34
C ARG A 49 9.40 -14.79 -12.65
N ALA A 50 9.36 -15.61 -13.69
CA ALA A 50 9.91 -15.24 -15.00
C ALA A 50 9.22 -13.99 -15.59
N ASP A 51 7.90 -13.89 -15.46
CA ASP A 51 7.15 -12.70 -15.88
C ASP A 51 7.52 -11.47 -15.03
N HIS A 52 7.62 -11.64 -13.71
CA HIS A 52 8.07 -10.59 -12.81
C HIS A 52 9.46 -10.08 -13.20
N ASP A 53 10.43 -10.95 -13.42
CA ASP A 53 11.81 -10.54 -13.72
C ASP A 53 11.88 -9.77 -15.05
N LYS A 54 11.09 -10.20 -16.05
CA LYS A 54 10.95 -9.49 -17.31
C LYS A 54 10.33 -8.10 -17.13
N ILE A 55 9.23 -7.99 -16.38
CA ILE A 55 8.54 -6.71 -16.16
C ILE A 55 9.38 -5.79 -15.26
N ARG A 56 10.08 -6.35 -14.28
CA ARG A 56 11.03 -5.63 -13.43
C ARG A 56 12.15 -5.01 -14.23
N ALA A 57 12.73 -5.73 -15.19
CA ALA A 57 13.75 -5.16 -16.08
C ALA A 57 13.22 -3.94 -16.86
N GLN A 58 11.98 -4.02 -17.36
CA GLN A 58 11.32 -2.89 -18.04
C GLN A 58 11.02 -1.73 -17.09
N TRP A 59 10.56 -2.03 -15.87
CA TRP A 59 10.29 -1.02 -14.84
C TRP A 59 11.57 -0.25 -14.48
N LEU A 60 12.68 -0.94 -14.26
CA LEU A 60 13.94 -0.31 -13.86
C LEU A 60 14.50 0.66 -14.90
N ASP A 61 14.26 0.39 -16.19
CA ASP A 61 14.63 1.25 -17.33
C ASP A 61 13.61 2.39 -17.57
N SER A 62 12.48 2.40 -16.85
CA SER A 62 11.41 3.36 -17.10
C SER A 62 11.68 4.73 -16.42
N PRO A 63 11.23 5.84 -17.04
CA PRO A 63 11.24 7.16 -16.39
C PRO A 63 10.41 7.20 -15.10
N ALA A 64 9.40 6.34 -14.98
CA ALA A 64 8.54 6.23 -13.80
C ALA A 64 9.33 5.76 -12.57
N HIS A 65 10.23 4.79 -12.76
CA HIS A 65 11.11 4.29 -11.71
C HIS A 65 12.04 5.39 -11.18
N GLU A 66 12.71 6.13 -12.07
CA GLU A 66 13.58 7.25 -11.66
C GLU A 66 12.80 8.37 -10.96
N ALA A 67 11.61 8.71 -11.49
CA ALA A 67 10.75 9.71 -10.88
C ALA A 67 10.28 9.29 -9.48
N LEU A 68 9.99 7.99 -9.28
CA LEU A 68 9.61 7.46 -7.98
C LEU A 68 10.75 7.55 -6.97
N ILE A 69 11.98 7.21 -7.38
CA ILE A 69 13.18 7.37 -6.52
C ILE A 69 13.31 8.83 -6.07
N ARG A 70 13.29 9.78 -7.02
CA ARG A 70 13.41 11.22 -6.71
C ARG A 70 12.31 11.69 -5.76
N LEU A 71 11.09 11.20 -5.96
CA LEU A 71 9.94 11.57 -5.14
C LEU A 71 10.09 11.09 -3.70
N VAL A 72 10.53 9.85 -3.49
CA VAL A 72 10.81 9.29 -2.15
C VAL A 72 11.98 10.01 -1.50
N ASP A 73 13.09 10.20 -2.21
CA ASP A 73 14.27 10.90 -1.69
C ASP A 73 13.94 12.33 -1.25
N SER A 74 12.97 12.99 -1.89
CA SER A 74 12.62 14.37 -1.55
C SER A 74 11.66 14.49 -0.36
N HIS A 75 10.81 13.50 -0.10
CA HIS A 75 9.68 13.66 0.84
C HIS A 75 9.66 12.66 1.99
N ALA A 76 10.38 11.54 1.91
CA ALA A 76 10.31 10.48 2.91
C ALA A 76 11.47 10.46 3.92
N GLN A 77 12.43 11.40 3.83
CA GLN A 77 13.67 11.37 4.61
C GLN A 77 13.45 11.35 6.14
N SER A 78 12.41 12.00 6.63
CA SER A 78 12.08 12.11 8.05
C SER A 78 11.11 11.02 8.53
N LEU A 79 10.62 10.16 7.64
CA LEU A 79 9.62 9.16 7.95
C LEU A 79 10.29 7.87 8.44
N HIS A 80 9.76 7.32 9.53
CA HIS A 80 10.12 5.99 9.99
C HIS A 80 9.15 4.97 9.38
N ILE A 81 9.66 4.05 8.57
CA ILE A 81 8.87 3.00 7.93
C ILE A 81 9.48 1.64 8.28
N ASP A 82 8.70 0.77 8.93
CA ASP A 82 9.12 -0.60 9.30
C ASP A 82 8.38 -1.67 8.51
N LYS A 83 7.21 -1.33 7.95
CA LYS A 83 6.39 -2.24 7.15
C LYS A 83 5.71 -1.54 5.98
N ALA A 84 5.46 -2.33 4.95
CA ALA A 84 4.70 -1.96 3.78
C ALA A 84 3.52 -2.91 3.63
N VAL A 85 2.31 -2.36 3.57
CA VAL A 85 1.07 -3.11 3.36
C VAL A 85 0.58 -2.85 1.93
N CYS A 86 0.43 -3.91 1.15
CA CYS A 86 -0.11 -3.88 -0.19
C CYS A 86 -1.50 -4.53 -0.22
N LEU A 87 -2.52 -3.73 -0.51
CA LEU A 87 -3.91 -4.16 -0.56
C LEU A 87 -4.40 -4.22 -1.99
N GLY A 88 -4.99 -5.35 -2.36
CA GLY A 88 -5.76 -5.50 -3.60
C GLY A 88 -4.96 -5.32 -4.89
N ILE A 89 -3.74 -5.85 -4.94
CA ILE A 89 -2.85 -5.78 -6.11
C ILE A 89 -3.38 -6.60 -7.32
N GLY A 90 -4.39 -7.45 -7.10
CA GLY A 90 -4.88 -8.42 -8.07
C GLY A 90 -4.06 -9.71 -8.11
N THR A 91 -4.56 -10.70 -8.85
CA THR A 91 -3.80 -11.94 -9.12
C THR A 91 -2.76 -11.72 -10.22
N PHE A 92 -1.63 -12.44 -10.14
CA PHE A 92 -0.61 -12.47 -11.20
C PHE A 92 -0.97 -13.44 -12.33
N ASP A 93 -2.06 -14.20 -12.17
CA ASP A 93 -2.55 -15.18 -13.13
C ASP A 93 -4.08 -15.08 -13.35
N PRO A 94 -4.59 -13.99 -13.95
CA PRO A 94 -6.01 -13.84 -14.17
C PRO A 94 -6.56 -14.87 -15.16
N GLU A 95 -7.73 -15.45 -14.86
CA GLU A 95 -8.38 -16.49 -15.70
C GLU A 95 -8.56 -16.08 -17.15
N ASP A 96 -8.93 -14.81 -17.39
CA ASP A 96 -9.22 -14.29 -18.71
C ASP A 96 -7.94 -14.00 -19.52
N GLY A 97 -6.76 -14.26 -18.94
CA GLY A 97 -5.48 -13.90 -19.52
C GLY A 97 -5.31 -12.40 -19.68
N GLY A 98 -6.07 -11.59 -18.93
CA GLY A 98 -6.12 -10.14 -18.99
C GLY A 98 -4.73 -9.53 -18.88
N ARG A 99 -4.12 -9.24 -20.04
CA ARG A 99 -2.72 -8.79 -20.14
C ARG A 99 -2.47 -7.52 -19.34
N GLU A 100 -3.45 -6.62 -19.30
CA GLU A 100 -3.35 -5.36 -18.57
C GLU A 100 -3.43 -5.57 -17.06
N ALA A 101 -4.42 -6.31 -16.55
CA ALA A 101 -4.55 -6.60 -15.12
C ALA A 101 -3.30 -7.33 -14.59
N LYS A 102 -2.83 -8.32 -15.35
CA LYS A 102 -1.58 -9.04 -15.07
C LYS A 102 -0.39 -8.08 -15.02
N ARG A 103 -0.22 -7.22 -16.04
CA ARG A 103 0.88 -6.25 -16.08
C ARG A 103 0.78 -5.27 -14.91
N ALA A 104 -0.41 -4.79 -14.60
CA ALA A 104 -0.65 -3.86 -13.51
C ALA A 104 -0.22 -4.46 -12.16
N ALA A 105 -0.57 -5.71 -11.87
CA ALA A 105 -0.14 -6.39 -10.64
C ALA A 105 1.39 -6.44 -10.52
N TYR A 106 2.10 -6.82 -11.60
CA TYR A 106 3.57 -6.84 -11.58
C TYR A 106 4.20 -5.45 -11.48
N VAL A 107 3.65 -4.45 -12.15
CA VAL A 107 4.16 -3.07 -12.10
C VAL A 107 3.95 -2.47 -10.72
N GLN A 108 2.81 -2.71 -10.07
CA GLN A 108 2.57 -2.32 -8.69
C GLN A 108 3.56 -3.01 -7.73
N LEU A 109 3.86 -4.30 -7.93
CA LEU A 109 4.85 -5.03 -7.15
C LEU A 109 6.27 -4.44 -7.34
N CYS A 110 6.63 -4.08 -8.57
CA CYS A 110 7.91 -3.44 -8.87
C CYS A 110 8.02 -2.07 -8.19
N ALA A 111 6.96 -1.26 -8.25
CA ALA A 111 6.92 0.04 -7.58
C ALA A 111 7.04 -0.11 -6.06
N LEU A 112 6.36 -1.09 -5.45
CA LEU A 112 6.52 -1.40 -4.03
C LEU A 112 7.96 -1.77 -3.70
N SER A 113 8.59 -2.63 -4.51
CA SER A 113 9.99 -3.02 -4.33
C SER A 113 10.94 -1.81 -4.43
N THR A 114 10.69 -0.88 -5.36
CA THR A 114 11.46 0.37 -5.46
C THR A 114 11.28 1.24 -4.21
N LEU A 115 10.04 1.44 -3.74
CA LEU A 115 9.73 2.23 -2.56
C LEU A 115 10.46 1.70 -1.32
N THR A 116 10.32 0.41 -1.02
CA THR A 116 10.91 -0.18 0.18
C THR A 116 12.44 -0.21 0.10
N SER A 117 13.01 -0.49 -1.08
CA SER A 117 14.47 -0.44 -1.28
C SER A 117 15.03 0.97 -1.07
N GLN A 118 14.33 2.00 -1.55
CA GLN A 118 14.77 3.38 -1.40
C GLN A 118 14.68 3.85 0.04
N LEU A 119 13.62 3.47 0.75
CA LEU A 119 13.43 3.82 2.17
C LEU A 119 14.49 3.17 3.07
N VAL A 120 14.89 1.92 2.79
CA VAL A 120 16.00 1.25 3.50
C VAL A 120 17.36 1.86 3.17
N SER A 121 17.49 2.47 1.98
CA SER A 121 18.75 3.09 1.50
C SER A 121 18.94 4.55 1.96
N SER A 122 18.01 5.10 2.74
CA SER A 122 18.06 6.47 3.30
C SER A 122 19.13 6.61 4.41
N PRO A 123 19.69 7.80 4.69
CA PRO A 123 21.12 8.05 4.88
C PRO A 123 21.67 7.76 6.29
N TRP A 124 21.79 6.49 6.66
CA TRP A 124 22.92 6.02 7.48
C TRP A 124 23.95 5.23 6.67
N GLY A 125 23.75 5.10 5.34
CA GLY A 125 24.62 4.33 4.44
C GLY A 125 25.11 5.05 3.17
N LYS A 126 24.84 6.35 3.01
CA LYS A 126 25.21 7.08 1.77
C LYS A 126 26.65 7.64 1.75
N ASN A 127 27.45 7.43 2.80
CA ASN A 127 28.85 7.87 2.85
C ASN A 127 29.88 6.91 2.22
N LEU A 128 29.47 5.81 1.57
CA LEU A 128 30.42 4.85 0.95
C LEU A 128 30.17 4.54 -0.53
N PHE A 129 29.48 5.39 -1.28
CA PHE A 129 29.42 5.24 -2.74
C PHE A 129 29.92 6.48 -3.45
N VAL A 130 31.17 6.85 -3.16
CA VAL A 130 31.99 7.66 -4.06
C VAL A 130 33.03 6.74 -4.68
N SER A 131 32.95 6.67 -6.01
CA SER A 131 33.93 6.14 -6.95
C SER A 131 34.06 4.61 -7.03
N CYS A 132 33.49 4.04 -8.08
CA CYS A 132 34.19 3.01 -8.85
C CYS A 132 33.68 3.04 -10.30
N SER A 133 34.37 3.83 -11.11
CA SER A 133 34.46 3.63 -12.56
C SER A 133 35.03 2.25 -12.86
N LEU A 134 34.43 1.56 -13.84
CA LEU A 134 34.94 0.45 -14.64
C LEU A 134 36.16 -0.33 -14.08
N SER A 135 35.95 -1.60 -13.69
CA SER A 135 36.76 -2.75 -14.14
C SER A 135 36.41 -4.05 -13.38
N SER A 136 36.00 -5.07 -14.16
CA SER A 136 36.35 -6.50 -14.04
C SER A 136 36.05 -7.34 -12.78
N ARG A 137 35.04 -8.22 -12.93
CA ARG A 137 34.89 -9.63 -12.49
C ARG A 137 34.83 -10.01 -10.98
N PRO A 138 34.13 -11.12 -10.64
CA PRO A 138 33.52 -11.31 -9.33
C PRO A 138 34.31 -12.25 -8.42
N THR A 139 34.24 -12.01 -7.11
CA THR A 139 34.56 -12.99 -6.08
C THR A 139 33.45 -13.04 -5.04
N ASN A 140 32.97 -14.26 -4.79
CA ASN A 140 32.08 -14.59 -3.69
C ASN A 140 32.82 -14.46 -2.33
N ILE A 141 31.99 -14.35 -1.28
CA ILE A 141 32.29 -14.43 0.16
C ILE A 141 32.43 -13.07 0.85
N ALA A 142 31.30 -12.60 1.39
CA ALA A 142 31.22 -12.11 2.76
C ALA A 142 29.80 -12.41 3.27
N THR A 143 29.68 -13.38 4.17
CA THR A 143 28.49 -13.59 5.01
C THR A 143 28.43 -12.43 6.00
N GLU A 144 27.90 -11.33 5.49
CA GLU A 144 27.69 -10.08 6.16
C GLU A 144 26.57 -10.25 7.22
N LYS A 145 26.99 -10.44 8.48
CA LYS A 145 26.17 -10.18 9.68
C LYS A 145 25.77 -8.70 9.71
N TYR A 146 24.67 -8.36 9.03
CA TYR A 146 24.02 -7.06 9.15
C TYR A 146 22.54 -7.34 9.39
N SER A 147 22.07 -7.14 10.61
CA SER A 147 20.65 -6.94 10.85
C SER A 147 20.29 -5.55 10.32
N LYS A 148 20.22 -5.45 8.99
CA LYS A 148 19.86 -4.26 8.23
C LYS A 148 18.34 -4.20 8.29
N HIS A 149 17.78 -3.17 8.93
CA HIS A 149 16.32 -2.98 9.04
C HIS A 149 15.66 -3.22 7.67
N SER A 150 15.03 -4.38 7.49
CA SER A 150 14.30 -4.71 6.28
C SER A 150 12.84 -4.33 6.51
N ILE A 151 12.27 -3.56 5.60
CA ILE A 151 10.84 -3.26 5.63
C ILE A 151 10.06 -4.54 5.33
N GLU A 152 9.25 -5.01 6.28
CA GLU A 152 8.38 -6.18 6.07
C GLU A 152 7.32 -5.83 5.01
N CYS A 153 7.23 -6.59 3.93
CA CYS A 153 6.19 -6.39 2.91
C CYS A 153 5.07 -7.40 3.13
N ILE A 154 3.85 -6.90 3.36
CA ILE A 154 2.65 -7.66 3.68
C ILE A 154 1.62 -7.46 2.57
N PHE A 155 1.11 -8.55 2.01
CA PHE A 155 0.12 -8.52 0.94
C PHE A 155 -1.22 -9.09 1.41
N GLN A 156 -2.31 -8.43 1.02
CA GLN A 156 -3.67 -8.92 1.19
C GLN A 156 -4.46 -8.72 -0.10
N GLU A 157 -4.88 -9.82 -0.70
CA GLU A 157 -5.74 -9.85 -1.88
C GLU A 157 -6.68 -11.06 -1.75
N PRO A 158 -7.99 -10.86 -1.61
CA PRO A 158 -8.94 -11.96 -1.50
C PRO A 158 -8.90 -12.95 -2.67
N ILE A 159 -8.54 -12.51 -3.89
CA ILE A 159 -8.52 -13.39 -5.07
C ILE A 159 -7.18 -14.11 -5.28
N PHE A 160 -6.21 -14.02 -4.37
CA PHE A 160 -4.94 -14.72 -4.53
C PHE A 160 -5.11 -16.24 -4.64
N THR A 161 -4.50 -16.78 -5.68
CA THR A 161 -4.31 -18.22 -5.86
C THR A 161 -3.17 -18.73 -4.98
N ASP A 162 -3.04 -20.04 -4.83
CA ASP A 162 -1.90 -20.60 -4.09
C ASP A 162 -0.58 -20.35 -4.81
N SER A 163 -0.59 -20.30 -6.15
CA SER A 163 0.57 -19.87 -6.95
C SER A 163 0.98 -18.43 -6.64
N ASP A 164 0.03 -17.50 -6.50
CA ASP A 164 0.31 -16.11 -6.13
C ASP A 164 0.96 -16.04 -4.74
N LYS A 165 0.39 -16.75 -3.76
CA LYS A 165 0.92 -16.80 -2.39
C LYS A 165 2.32 -17.38 -2.35
N SER A 166 2.55 -18.51 -3.03
CA SER A 166 3.87 -19.15 -3.11
C SER A 166 4.88 -18.24 -3.82
N PHE A 167 4.48 -17.58 -4.91
CA PHE A 167 5.33 -16.62 -5.61
C PHE A 167 5.74 -15.46 -4.69
N LEU A 168 4.81 -14.77 -4.04
CA LEU A 168 5.10 -13.67 -3.11
C LEU A 168 5.94 -14.12 -1.92
N THR A 169 5.61 -15.29 -1.33
CA THR A 169 6.37 -15.85 -0.21
C THR A 169 7.81 -16.18 -0.63
N SER A 170 8.01 -16.66 -1.86
CA SER A 170 9.35 -16.91 -2.42
C SER A 170 10.15 -15.63 -2.73
N LEU A 171 9.53 -14.45 -2.65
CA LEU A 171 10.21 -13.15 -2.63
C LEU A 171 10.51 -12.65 -1.21
N GLY A 172 10.17 -13.43 -0.17
CA GLY A 172 10.32 -13.05 1.23
C GLY A 172 9.17 -12.18 1.77
N HIS A 173 8.05 -12.10 1.06
CA HIS A 173 6.90 -11.32 1.49
C HIS A 173 5.93 -12.14 2.33
N ARG A 174 5.23 -11.49 3.25
CA ARG A 174 4.16 -12.09 4.03
C ARG A 174 2.84 -11.92 3.29
N VAL A 175 2.04 -12.99 3.23
CA VAL A 175 0.67 -12.92 2.68
C VAL A 175 -0.32 -13.21 3.79
N VAL A 176 -1.35 -12.38 3.92
CA VAL A 176 -2.39 -12.53 4.95
C VAL A 176 -3.78 -12.57 4.32
N SER A 177 -4.70 -13.27 4.96
CA SER A 177 -6.10 -13.33 4.54
C SER A 177 -6.82 -12.01 4.83
N SER A 178 -7.76 -11.62 3.97
CA SER A 178 -8.63 -10.48 4.27
C SER A 178 -9.55 -10.77 5.45
N PRO A 179 -9.77 -9.82 6.39
CA PRO A 179 -9.31 -8.43 6.43
C PRO A 179 -8.06 -8.16 7.31
N ALA A 180 -7.22 -9.16 7.60
CA ALA A 180 -6.20 -9.09 8.65
C ALA A 180 -5.17 -7.95 8.50
N ALA A 181 -4.86 -7.51 7.27
CA ALA A 181 -3.90 -6.43 7.04
C ALA A 181 -4.38 -5.06 7.54
N TYR A 182 -5.68 -4.84 7.72
CA TYR A 182 -6.21 -3.53 8.14
C TYR A 182 -5.71 -3.16 9.54
N SER A 183 -5.65 -4.13 10.45
CA SER A 183 -5.15 -3.91 11.82
C SER A 183 -3.62 -3.72 11.90
N LEU A 184 -2.90 -3.90 10.79
CA LEU A 184 -1.44 -3.74 10.73
C LEU A 184 -1.04 -2.32 10.29
N ILE A 185 -1.99 -1.48 9.88
CA ILE A 185 -1.73 -0.14 9.39
C ILE A 185 -1.59 0.81 10.60
N ASP A 186 -0.46 1.53 10.63
CA ASP A 186 -0.11 2.52 11.65
C ASP A 186 0.78 3.64 11.08
N ASN A 187 1.23 4.56 11.94
CA ASN A 187 2.06 5.69 11.56
C ASN A 187 3.51 5.33 11.15
N ALA A 188 3.88 4.05 11.12
CA ALA A 188 5.15 3.55 10.57
C ALA A 188 4.93 2.70 9.30
N THR A 189 3.73 2.74 8.72
CA THR A 189 3.34 1.95 7.57
C THR A 189 3.42 2.74 6.26
N LEU A 190 3.96 2.10 5.21
CA LEU A 190 3.68 2.45 3.82
C LEU A 190 2.48 1.64 3.33
N LEU A 191 1.39 2.29 2.98
CA LEU A 191 0.19 1.65 2.44
C LEU A 191 0.12 1.85 0.92
N LEU A 192 0.22 0.76 0.16
CA LEU A 192 -0.04 0.71 -1.28
C LEU A 192 -1.42 0.08 -1.51
N ALA A 193 -2.38 0.89 -1.94
CA ALA A 193 -3.77 0.51 -2.10
C ALA A 193 -4.33 1.17 -3.38
N VAL A 194 -3.93 0.67 -4.54
CA VAL A 194 -4.24 1.29 -5.84
C VAL A 194 -5.54 0.71 -6.40
N HIS A 195 -6.41 1.58 -6.93
CA HIS A 195 -7.69 1.20 -7.55
C HIS A 195 -8.65 0.38 -6.66
N LEU A 196 -8.64 0.61 -5.35
CA LEU A 196 -9.55 -0.08 -4.43
C LEU A 196 -10.91 0.61 -4.35
N TYR A 197 -11.93 -0.18 -4.00
CA TYR A 197 -13.25 0.35 -3.71
C TYR A 197 -13.26 1.13 -2.40
N ARG A 198 -14.15 2.12 -2.35
CA ARG A 198 -14.37 3.00 -1.20
C ARG A 198 -14.49 2.29 0.17
N PRO A 199 -15.27 1.19 0.32
CA PRO A 199 -15.36 0.49 1.61
C PRO A 199 -14.02 -0.08 2.08
N ILE A 200 -13.13 -0.44 1.15
CA ILE A 200 -11.80 -0.97 1.48
C ILE A 200 -10.89 0.15 1.99
N TYR A 201 -10.93 1.34 1.37
CA TYR A 201 -10.22 2.51 1.90
C TYR A 201 -10.73 2.91 3.28
N ALA A 202 -12.05 2.94 3.47
CA ALA A 202 -12.69 3.26 4.74
C ALA A 202 -12.22 2.30 5.85
N ALA A 203 -12.27 1.00 5.60
CA ALA A 203 -11.83 -0.02 6.55
C ALA A 203 -10.32 0.03 6.84
N ALA A 204 -9.49 0.15 5.80
CA ALA A 204 -8.02 0.16 5.95
C ALA A 204 -7.51 1.39 6.71
N LEU A 205 -8.16 2.54 6.57
CA LEU A 205 -7.77 3.80 7.20
C LEU A 205 -8.55 4.09 8.50
N GLN A 206 -9.41 3.17 8.95
CA GLN A 206 -10.32 3.41 10.07
C GLN A 206 -9.58 3.64 11.39
N LEU A 207 -8.58 2.79 11.68
CA LEU A 207 -7.93 2.74 12.99
C LEU A 207 -6.78 3.74 13.11
N ASN A 208 -5.88 3.75 12.14
CA ASN A 208 -4.71 4.65 12.11
C ASN A 208 -4.42 5.12 10.68
N LEU A 209 -3.70 6.23 10.56
CA LEU A 209 -3.22 6.74 9.29
C LEU A 209 -1.79 6.24 9.01
N PRO A 210 -1.50 5.76 7.78
CA PRO A 210 -0.15 5.39 7.38
C PRO A 210 0.78 6.61 7.29
N ALA A 211 2.10 6.40 7.40
CA ALA A 211 3.08 7.45 7.13
C ALA A 211 3.18 7.81 5.64
N ILE A 212 3.01 6.80 4.77
CA ILE A 212 2.95 6.98 3.33
C ILE A 212 1.70 6.27 2.83
N PHE A 213 0.83 7.00 2.12
CA PHE A 213 -0.36 6.43 1.48
C PHE A 213 -0.27 6.57 -0.04
N ILE A 214 -0.47 5.48 -0.76
CA ILE A 214 -0.51 5.45 -2.22
C ILE A 214 -1.83 4.82 -2.65
N GLY A 215 -2.64 5.58 -3.39
CA GLY A 215 -3.95 5.14 -3.84
C GLY A 215 -4.71 6.24 -4.56
N THR A 216 -6.00 6.03 -4.77
CA THR A 216 -6.87 7.06 -5.35
C THR A 216 -7.02 8.23 -4.38
N GLY A 217 -6.75 9.44 -4.86
CA GLY A 217 -6.78 10.65 -4.04
C GLY A 217 -8.19 11.08 -3.63
N TRP A 218 -8.26 11.84 -2.53
CA TRP A 218 -9.52 12.42 -2.01
C TRP A 218 -10.26 13.27 -3.05
N ASP A 219 -9.54 13.97 -3.92
CA ASP A 219 -10.10 14.81 -4.99
C ASP A 219 -10.96 14.03 -5.99
N VAL A 220 -10.69 12.74 -6.18
CA VAL A 220 -11.57 11.88 -6.99
C VAL A 220 -12.84 11.55 -6.21
N TRP A 221 -12.70 11.19 -4.93
CA TRP A 221 -13.83 10.76 -4.09
C TRP A 221 -14.78 11.89 -3.72
N ASP A 222 -14.29 13.12 -3.58
CA ASP A 222 -15.09 14.33 -3.27
C ASP A 222 -16.08 14.68 -4.40
N THR A 223 -15.85 14.16 -5.63
CA THR A 223 -16.74 14.37 -6.78
C THR A 223 -17.89 13.37 -6.88
N VAL A 224 -17.84 12.27 -6.10
CA VAL A 224 -18.83 11.18 -6.16
C VAL A 224 -19.83 11.34 -5.02
N THR A 225 -21.13 11.20 -5.31
CA THR A 225 -22.18 11.25 -4.28
C THR A 225 -21.99 10.11 -3.28
N MET A 226 -21.84 10.46 -2.00
CA MET A 226 -21.50 9.51 -0.93
C MET A 226 -22.78 9.03 -0.21
N GLU A 227 -23.02 7.72 -0.18
CA GLU A 227 -24.14 7.14 0.60
C GLU A 227 -23.95 7.28 2.12
N HIS A 228 -22.69 7.34 2.57
CA HIS A 228 -22.30 7.49 3.98
C HIS A 228 -21.22 8.57 4.08
N SER A 229 -21.57 9.83 4.36
CA SER A 229 -20.62 10.95 4.22
C SER A 229 -19.33 10.84 5.03
N SER A 230 -19.29 10.04 6.10
CA SER A 230 -18.16 9.95 7.05
C SER A 230 -17.12 8.86 6.76
N ASP A 231 -17.39 7.88 5.89
CA ASP A 231 -16.51 6.69 5.75
C ASP A 231 -15.07 7.00 5.30
N LEU A 232 -14.84 8.20 4.74
CA LEU A 232 -13.55 8.63 4.23
C LEU A 232 -13.02 9.87 4.96
N ASP A 233 -13.52 10.19 6.15
CA ASP A 233 -13.06 11.34 6.96
C ASP A 233 -11.54 11.28 7.21
N ASN A 234 -10.99 10.08 7.41
CA ASN A 234 -9.56 9.87 7.59
C ASN A 234 -8.76 10.12 6.29
N MET A 235 -9.32 9.82 5.12
CA MET A 235 -8.72 10.18 3.83
C MET A 235 -8.76 11.70 3.60
N LYS A 236 -9.90 12.34 3.94
CA LYS A 236 -10.03 13.80 3.90
C LYS A 236 -9.04 14.48 4.83
N LYS A 237 -8.86 13.94 6.04
CA LYS A 237 -7.85 14.39 7.01
C LYS A 237 -6.43 14.27 6.44
N MET A 238 -6.04 13.10 5.92
CA MET A 238 -4.75 12.95 5.24
C MET A 238 -4.59 13.95 4.11
N HIS A 239 -5.62 14.15 3.28
CA HIS A 239 -5.56 15.10 2.18
C HIS A 239 -5.32 16.54 2.62
N SER A 240 -5.82 16.94 3.79
CA SER A 240 -5.58 18.26 4.35
C SER A 240 -4.21 18.41 5.04
N MET A 241 -3.65 17.33 5.59
CA MET A 241 -2.46 17.39 6.45
C MET A 241 -1.16 16.93 5.77
N TYR A 242 -1.26 16.02 4.81
CA TYR A 242 -0.10 15.36 4.19
C TYR A 242 0.33 16.15 2.95
N SER A 243 1.61 16.09 2.61
CA SER A 243 2.02 16.54 1.27
C SER A 243 1.56 15.50 0.25
N ARG A 244 0.94 15.98 -0.84
CA ARG A 244 0.38 15.13 -1.90
C ARG A 244 1.08 15.38 -3.21
N HIS A 245 1.41 14.32 -3.91
CA HIS A 245 2.00 14.35 -5.25
C HIS A 245 1.31 13.35 -6.18
N ALA A 246 1.34 13.63 -7.48
CA ALA A 246 0.94 12.64 -8.47
C ALA A 246 1.90 11.45 -8.44
N PHE A 247 1.36 10.23 -8.48
CA PHE A 247 2.21 9.04 -8.57
C PHE A 247 2.81 8.93 -9.98
N PRO A 248 4.11 8.60 -10.13
CA PRO A 248 4.73 8.43 -11.44
C PRO A 248 4.00 7.39 -12.29
N GLN A 249 3.70 7.74 -13.54
CA GLN A 249 2.95 6.89 -14.45
C GLN A 249 3.89 5.98 -15.25
N ASP A 250 3.60 4.70 -15.29
CA ASP A 250 4.22 3.78 -16.26
C ASP A 250 3.58 3.99 -17.63
N ILE A 251 4.34 4.42 -18.63
CA ILE A 251 3.81 4.66 -19.98
C ILE A 251 3.29 3.40 -20.67
N THR A 252 3.68 2.23 -20.16
CA THR A 252 3.34 0.93 -20.74
C THR A 252 2.16 0.24 -20.07
N SER A 253 1.53 0.90 -19.09
CA SER A 253 0.45 0.34 -18.26
C SER A 253 -0.46 1.44 -17.75
N THR A 254 -1.68 1.09 -17.39
CA THR A 254 -2.62 1.97 -16.68
C THR A 254 -2.60 1.75 -15.17
N ALA A 255 -1.64 0.97 -14.67
CA ALA A 255 -1.52 0.54 -13.28
C ALA A 255 -1.63 1.64 -12.21
N PHE A 256 -1.26 2.88 -12.55
CA PHE A 256 -1.24 4.02 -11.63
C PHE A 256 -2.16 5.17 -12.06
N SER A 257 -3.12 4.91 -12.95
CA SER A 257 -4.06 5.94 -13.39
C SER A 257 -4.78 6.54 -12.18
N SER A 258 -4.90 7.88 -12.14
CA SER A 258 -5.53 8.59 -11.01
C SER A 258 -4.95 8.25 -9.62
N THR A 259 -3.69 7.79 -9.56
CA THR A 259 -3.02 7.44 -8.30
C THR A 259 -2.22 8.62 -7.77
N SER A 260 -2.36 8.89 -6.48
CA SER A 260 -1.58 9.89 -5.73
C SER A 260 -0.74 9.21 -4.67
N ILE A 261 0.34 9.87 -4.26
CA ILE A 261 1.12 9.54 -3.07
C ILE A 261 1.04 10.68 -2.06
N TYR A 262 0.84 10.31 -0.81
CA TYR A 262 0.73 11.20 0.33
C TYR A 262 1.84 10.87 1.32
N PHE A 263 2.53 11.90 1.81
CA PHE A 263 3.56 11.77 2.84
C PHE A 263 3.12 12.51 4.11
N MET A 264 3.19 11.81 5.24
CA MET A 264 2.91 12.38 6.55
C MET A 264 3.87 13.56 6.81
N PRO A 265 3.40 14.67 7.41
CA PRO A 265 4.30 15.76 7.79
C PRO A 265 5.32 15.29 8.84
N PRO A 266 6.49 15.95 8.95
CA PRO A 266 7.45 15.66 10.01
C PRO A 266 6.78 15.78 11.39
N GLN A 267 6.92 14.75 12.22
CA GLN A 267 6.42 14.77 13.60
C GLN A 267 7.32 15.68 14.44
N ASP A 268 6.76 16.77 14.98
CA ASP A 268 7.49 17.65 15.87
C ASP A 268 7.68 16.95 17.22
N LYS A 269 8.92 16.56 17.56
CA LYS A 269 9.25 15.79 18.78
C LYS A 269 9.08 16.60 20.08
N SER A 270 8.55 17.81 19.99
CA SER A 270 8.61 18.85 21.02
C SER A 270 7.50 18.77 22.08
N VAL A 271 6.49 17.89 21.95
CA VAL A 271 5.29 17.94 22.82
C VAL A 271 5.31 16.92 23.98
N VAL A 272 6.28 16.00 24.03
CA VAL A 272 6.27 14.91 25.05
C VAL A 272 6.87 15.32 26.40
N ILE A 273 7.56 16.46 26.51
CA ILE A 273 8.20 16.90 27.77
C ILE A 273 7.44 18.07 28.41
N GLN A 274 6.12 17.95 28.64
CA GLN A 274 5.43 18.91 29.55
C GLN A 274 4.38 18.29 30.49
N HIS A 275 4.15 16.96 30.48
CA HIS A 275 3.12 16.36 31.34
C HIS A 275 3.60 15.41 32.43
N THR A 276 4.91 15.28 32.66
CA THR A 276 5.46 14.50 33.79
C THR A 276 6.45 15.34 34.59
N SER A 277 5.96 16.38 35.25
CA SER A 277 6.65 17.07 36.35
C SER A 277 5.63 17.84 37.17
N GLN A 278 4.70 17.13 37.82
CA GLN A 278 4.04 17.61 39.04
C GLN A 278 3.38 16.41 39.74
N GLU A 279 3.46 16.41 41.08
CA GLU A 279 3.22 15.32 42.05
C GLU A 279 4.39 14.33 42.20
N SER A 280 5.01 14.13 43.37
CA SER A 280 4.77 14.65 44.73
C SER A 280 5.95 14.22 45.59
N THR A 281 6.68 15.16 46.21
CA THR A 281 7.62 14.87 47.30
C THR A 281 7.28 15.78 48.47
N THR A 282 6.62 15.22 49.49
CA THR A 282 6.68 15.71 50.86
C THR A 282 6.57 14.49 51.78
N GLU A 283 7.73 13.99 52.20
CA GLU A 283 7.89 13.23 53.44
C GLU A 283 8.22 14.21 54.56
N GLU A 284 7.53 14.03 55.70
CA GLU A 284 7.98 14.07 57.11
C GLU A 284 8.86 15.27 57.57
N ASP A 285 8.74 15.88 58.74
CA ASP A 285 8.30 15.49 60.08
C ASP A 285 8.24 16.80 60.91
N ASP A 286 7.70 16.69 62.12
CA ASP A 286 8.18 17.32 63.36
C ASP A 286 7.10 18.05 64.17
N GLY A 287 7.05 17.64 65.44
CA GLY A 287 5.91 17.78 66.31
C GLY A 287 5.99 18.90 67.34
N HIS A 288 4.99 18.84 68.23
CA HIS A 288 4.87 19.53 69.52
C HIS A 288 4.70 21.06 69.51
N ARG A 289 3.56 21.57 70.03
CA ARG A 289 3.41 21.99 71.45
C ARG A 289 2.01 22.57 71.75
N ARG A 290 1.56 22.26 72.97
CA ARG A 290 0.34 22.64 73.71
C ARG A 290 -0.02 24.14 73.69
N GLN A 291 -1.32 24.44 73.75
CA GLN A 291 -1.97 25.06 74.93
C GLN A 291 -3.52 25.04 74.84
N GLN A 292 -4.13 24.52 75.91
CA GLN A 292 -5.40 25.00 76.46
C GLN A 292 -5.09 26.17 77.39
#